data_AF-A0A4Q7P470-F1
#
_entry.id   AF-A0A4Q7P470-F1
#
_cell.length_a   1.000
_cell.length_b   1.000
_cell.length_c   1.000
_cell.angle_alpha   90.00
_cell.angle_beta   90.00
_cell.angle_gamma   90.00
#
_symmetry.space_group_name_H-M   'P 1'
#
loop_
_entity.id
_entity.type
_entity.pdbx_description
1 polymer ?
#
loop_
_entity_poly.entity_id
_entity_poly.type
_entity_poly.pdbx_seq_one_letter_code
_entity_poly.pdbx_strand_id
1 'polypeptide(L)'
;MKNNLTANIIEFMLSLIHILPIVLVLAFAIYYISKKGWNLEGILLVAGSSAILISVLSTQLFIFIMYNQMNHITLFMYILNGLSFLGYLVLALGVLGLIKKIIKLTNSEH
;
A
#
# COMPACT_ATOMS: atom_id res chain seq x y z
N MET A 1 -25.79 -14.28 -21.85
CA MET A 1 -25.18 -14.37 -20.50
C MET A 1 -23.91 -15.25 -20.53
N LYS A 2 -23.01 -15.01 -21.50
CA LYS A 2 -21.73 -15.71 -21.68
C LYS A 2 -20.66 -14.63 -21.86
N ASN A 3 -19.53 -14.75 -21.16
CA ASN A 3 -18.31 -13.92 -21.16
C ASN A 3 -18.07 -12.84 -20.08
N ASN A 4 -18.88 -12.73 -19.02
CA ASN A 4 -18.52 -11.78 -17.94
C ASN A 4 -17.47 -12.33 -16.96
N LEU A 5 -17.39 -13.65 -16.77
CA LEU A 5 -16.45 -14.25 -15.81
C LEU A 5 -14.99 -14.07 -16.25
N THR A 6 -14.68 -14.34 -17.53
CA THR A 6 -13.33 -14.21 -18.07
C THR A 6 -12.85 -12.77 -18.04
N ALA A 7 -13.73 -11.80 -18.35
CA ALA A 7 -13.42 -10.38 -18.24
C ALA A 7 -13.12 -9.96 -16.79
N ASN A 8 -13.94 -10.40 -15.82
CA ASN A 8 -13.72 -10.10 -14.40
C ASN A 8 -12.42 -10.72 -13.86
N ILE A 9 -12.05 -11.93 -14.31
CA ILE A 9 -10.77 -12.55 -13.94
C ILE A 9 -9.59 -11.76 -14.51
N ILE A 10 -9.67 -11.31 -15.77
CA ILE A 10 -8.63 -10.51 -16.41
C ILE A 10 -8.48 -9.15 -15.71
N GLU A 11 -9.59 -8.46 -15.40
CA GLU A 11 -9.57 -7.20 -14.65
C GLU A 11 -8.96 -7.39 -13.25
N PHE A 12 -9.33 -8.46 -12.55
CA PHE A 12 -8.73 -8.80 -11.26
C PHE A 12 -7.21 -9.04 -11.39
N MET A 13 -6.77 -9.83 -12.37
CA MET A 13 -5.33 -10.08 -12.59
C MET A 13 -4.55 -8.80 -12.95
N LEU A 14 -5.11 -7.93 -13.79
CA LEU A 14 -4.52 -6.62 -14.12
C LEU A 14 -4.43 -5.73 -12.88
N SER A 15 -5.46 -5.74 -12.03
CA SER A 15 -5.47 -4.97 -10.79
C SER A 15 -4.37 -5.41 -9.81
N LEU A 16 -4.00 -6.69 -9.79
CA LEU A 16 -2.91 -7.22 -8.97
C LEU A 16 -1.54 -6.72 -9.44
N ILE A 17 -1.35 -6.46 -10.73
CA ILE A 17 -0.08 -5.90 -11.25
C ILE A 17 0.16 -4.50 -10.68
N HIS A 18 -0.90 -3.70 -10.50
CA HIS A 18 -0.80 -2.36 -9.91
C HIS A 18 -0.40 -2.37 -8.42
N ILE A 19 -0.48 -3.53 -7.75
CA ILE A 19 -0.08 -3.70 -6.35
C ILE A 19 1.43 -3.94 -6.23
N LEU A 20 2.09 -4.39 -7.31
CA LEU A 20 3.51 -4.77 -7.32
C LEU A 20 4.46 -3.69 -6.77
N PRO A 21 4.31 -2.38 -7.12
CA PRO A 21 5.16 -1.34 -6.56
C PRO A 21 5.08 -1.24 -5.03
N ILE A 22 3.88 -1.39 -4.46
CA ILE A 22 3.66 -1.33 -3.01
C ILE A 22 4.28 -2.55 -2.32
N VAL A 23 4.17 -3.73 -2.94
CA VAL A 23 4.80 -4.96 -2.42
C VAL A 23 6.32 -4.83 -2.40
N LEU A 24 6.92 -4.24 -3.44
CA LEU A 24 8.35 -3.97 -3.48
C LEU A 24 8.77 -3.03 -2.35
N VAL A 25 8.04 -1.91 -2.15
CA VAL A 25 8.32 -0.98 -1.06
C VAL A 25 8.21 -1.66 0.30
N LEU A 26 7.17 -2.47 0.53
CA LEU A 26 7.00 -3.23 1.77
C LEU A 26 8.15 -4.22 1.98
N ALA A 27 8.57 -4.95 0.93
CA ALA A 27 9.68 -5.88 1.01
C ALA A 27 10.99 -5.16 1.41
N PHE A 28 11.27 -4.00 0.81
CA PHE A 28 12.43 -3.18 1.20
C PHE A 28 12.31 -2.64 2.63
N ALA A 29 11.12 -2.25 3.07
CA ALA A 29 10.89 -1.76 4.43
C ALA A 29 11.11 -2.86 5.48
N ILE A 30 10.61 -4.07 5.22
CA ILE A 30 10.83 -5.25 6.07
C ILE A 30 12.32 -5.59 6.10
N TYR A 31 12.98 -5.62 4.94
CA TYR A 31 14.42 -5.85 4.87
C TYR A 31 15.21 -4.81 5.68
N TYR A 32 14.81 -3.53 5.58
CA TYR A 32 15.43 -2.44 6.31
C TYR A 32 15.32 -2.63 7.83
N ILE A 33 14.11 -2.90 8.38
CA ILE A 33 13.94 -3.18 9.82
C ILE A 33 14.75 -4.42 10.23
N SER A 34 14.74 -5.47 9.42
CA SER A 34 15.49 -6.70 9.71
C SER A 34 17.00 -6.44 9.84
N LYS A 35 17.55 -5.46 9.11
CA LYS A 35 18.98 -5.11 9.13
C LYS A 35 19.35 -4.01 10.12
N LYS A 36 18.48 -3.01 10.32
CA LYS A 36 18.76 -1.82 11.16
C LYS A 36 18.07 -1.85 12.52
N GLY A 37 17.25 -2.86 12.79
CA GLY A 37 16.44 -2.96 13.99
C GLY A 37 15.14 -2.16 13.90
N TRP A 38 14.34 -2.25 14.96
CA TRP A 38 13.06 -1.56 15.07
C TRP A 38 13.29 -0.07 15.37
N ASN A 39 13.34 0.75 14.33
CA ASN A 39 13.38 2.21 14.43
C ASN A 39 12.08 2.83 13.93
N LEU A 40 11.83 4.08 14.34
CA LEU A 40 10.62 4.82 13.99
C LEU A 40 10.42 4.87 12.47
N GLU A 41 11.49 5.16 11.71
CA GLU A 41 11.40 5.27 10.25
C GLU A 41 11.01 3.93 9.61
N GLY A 42 11.64 2.84 10.04
CA GLY A 42 11.32 1.51 9.56
C GLY A 42 9.87 1.13 9.86
N ILE A 43 9.41 1.38 11.10
CA ILE A 43 8.03 1.11 11.52
C ILE A 43 7.04 1.89 10.66
N LEU A 44 7.29 3.17 10.41
CA LEU A 44 6.44 4.01 9.56
C LEU A 44 6.39 3.47 8.13
N LEU A 45 7.52 3.03 7.57
CA LEU A 45 7.57 2.45 6.23
C LEU A 45 6.75 1.16 6.13
N VAL A 46 6.91 0.24 7.09
CA VAL A 46 6.18 -1.04 7.11
C VAL A 46 4.70 -0.81 7.37
N ALA A 47 4.33 0.01 8.35
CA ALA A 47 2.94 0.29 8.69
C ALA A 47 2.21 1.01 7.55
N GLY A 48 2.82 2.03 6.95
CA GLY A 48 2.25 2.78 5.83
C GLY A 48 2.06 1.91 4.59
N SER A 49 3.09 1.17 4.19
CA SER A 49 2.99 0.27 3.02
C SER A 49 2.02 -0.90 3.24
N SER A 50 1.94 -1.45 4.45
CA SER A 50 0.96 -2.49 4.80
C SER A 50 -0.47 -1.96 4.77
N ALA A 51 -0.73 -0.76 5.29
CA ALA A 51 -2.06 -0.15 5.27
C ALA A 51 -2.55 0.10 3.83
N ILE A 52 -1.67 0.61 2.95
CA ILE A 52 -1.97 0.78 1.53
C ILE A 52 -2.25 -0.59 0.89
N LEU A 53 -1.41 -1.60 1.15
CA LEU A 53 -1.55 -2.93 0.57
C LEU A 53 -2.88 -3.58 0.96
N ILE A 54 -3.23 -3.55 2.24
CA ILE A 54 -4.49 -4.08 2.77
C ILE A 54 -5.67 -3.35 2.12
N SER A 55 -5.61 -2.03 2.02
CA SER A 55 -6.69 -1.25 1.43
C SER A 55 -6.92 -1.57 -0.05
N VAL A 56 -5.85 -1.65 -0.84
CA VAL A 56 -5.96 -1.99 -2.27
C VAL A 56 -6.47 -3.43 -2.45
N LEU A 57 -5.93 -4.39 -1.70
CA LEU A 57 -6.42 -5.78 -1.77
C LEU A 57 -7.90 -5.90 -1.36
N SER A 58 -8.30 -5.21 -0.30
CA SER A 58 -9.70 -5.20 0.16
C SER A 58 -10.62 -4.57 -0.86
N THR A 59 -10.17 -3.50 -1.53
CA THR A 59 -10.93 -2.84 -2.61
C THR A 59 -11.17 -3.81 -3.76
N GLN A 60 -10.13 -4.49 -4.24
CA GLN A 60 -10.25 -5.40 -5.38
C GLN A 60 -11.10 -6.64 -5.04
N LEU A 61 -10.91 -7.22 -3.86
CA LEU A 61 -11.74 -8.33 -3.39
C LEU A 61 -13.21 -7.94 -3.27
N PHE A 62 -13.50 -6.73 -2.78
CA PHE A 62 -14.87 -6.28 -2.61
C PHE A 62 -15.58 -6.01 -3.94
N ILE A 63 -14.89 -5.39 -4.91
CA ILE A 63 -15.44 -5.20 -6.27
C ILE A 63 -15.77 -6.56 -6.89
N PHE A 64 -14.86 -7.53 -6.74
CA PHE A 64 -15.05 -8.88 -7.29
C PHE A 64 -16.26 -9.59 -6.68
N ILE A 65 -16.48 -9.48 -5.36
CA ILE A 65 -17.58 -10.15 -4.65
C ILE A 65 -18.92 -9.43 -4.86
N MET A 66 -18.93 -8.10 -4.84
CA MET A 66 -20.16 -7.29 -4.77
C MET A 66 -20.60 -6.70 -6.12
N TYR A 67 -20.15 -7.28 -7.25
CA TYR A 67 -20.33 -6.80 -8.63
C TYR A 67 -21.74 -6.25 -9.00
N ASN A 68 -22.82 -6.67 -8.32
CA ASN A 68 -24.20 -6.23 -8.58
C ASN A 68 -24.82 -5.30 -7.51
N GLN A 69 -24.08 -4.85 -6.49
CA GLN A 69 -24.59 -4.04 -5.38
C GLN A 69 -23.94 -2.65 -5.27
N MET A 70 -24.17 -1.81 -6.29
CA MET A 70 -23.52 -0.50 -6.47
C MET A 70 -23.50 0.41 -5.23
N ASN A 71 -24.61 0.52 -4.47
CA ASN A 71 -24.68 1.42 -3.32
C ASN A 71 -23.75 1.02 -2.16
N HIS A 72 -23.54 -0.28 -1.95
CA HIS A 72 -22.63 -0.77 -0.89
C HIS A 72 -21.16 -0.65 -1.30
N ILE A 73 -20.88 -0.70 -2.61
CA ILE A 73 -19.54 -0.49 -3.18
C ILE A 73 -19.06 0.93 -2.91
N THR A 74 -19.90 1.94 -3.10
CA THR A 74 -19.48 3.34 -2.95
C THR A 74 -19.05 3.68 -1.52
N LEU A 75 -19.83 3.29 -0.51
CA LEU A 75 -19.49 3.55 0.89
C LEU A 75 -18.17 2.85 1.29
N PHE A 76 -18.03 1.57 0.92
CA PHE A 76 -16.85 0.78 1.23
C PHE A 76 -15.59 1.34 0.56
N MET A 77 -15.72 1.77 -0.70
CA MET A 77 -14.65 2.46 -1.44
C MET A 77 -14.18 3.73 -0.74
N TYR A 78 -15.09 4.55 -0.20
CA TYR A 78 -14.69 5.74 0.55
C TYR A 78 -13.88 5.41 1.80
N ILE A 79 -14.29 4.39 2.56
CA ILE A 79 -13.57 3.95 3.76
C ILE A 79 -12.17 3.47 3.40
N LEU A 80 -12.05 2.61 2.38
CA LEU A 80 -10.76 2.09 1.94
C LEU A 80 -9.87 3.17 1.33
N ASN A 81 -10.41 4.09 0.54
CA ASN A 81 -9.64 5.23 0.03
C ASN A 81 -9.13 6.11 1.17
N GLY A 82 -9.93 6.34 2.21
CA GLY A 82 -9.49 7.02 3.43
C GLY A 82 -8.35 6.30 4.14
N LEU A 83 -8.43 4.96 4.25
CA LEU A 83 -7.36 4.14 4.83
C LEU A 83 -6.07 4.20 3.99
N SER A 84 -6.19 4.12 2.66
CA SER A 84 -5.06 4.26 1.73
C SER A 84 -4.39 5.62 1.89
N PHE A 85 -5.19 6.69 1.98
CA PHE A 85 -4.68 8.05 2.18
C PHE A 85 -3.87 8.17 3.47
N LEU A 86 -4.38 7.65 4.58
CA LEU A 86 -3.64 7.59 5.85
C LEU A 86 -2.35 6.77 5.71
N GLY A 87 -2.42 5.63 5.02
CA GLY A 87 -1.25 4.79 4.72
C GLY A 87 -0.17 5.57 3.95
N TYR A 88 -0.55 6.35 2.93
CA TYR A 88 0.38 7.21 2.19
C TYR A 88 1.01 8.30 3.04
N LEU A 89 0.24 8.93 3.94
CA LEU A 89 0.78 9.92 4.88
C LEU A 89 1.82 9.30 5.81
N VAL A 90 1.51 8.15 6.39
CA VAL A 90 2.43 7.41 7.28
C VAL A 90 3.69 6.99 6.52
N LEU A 91 3.55 6.47 5.30
CA LEU A 91 4.67 6.09 4.44
C LEU A 91 5.55 7.31 4.12
N ALA A 92 4.94 8.44 3.76
CA ALA A 92 5.66 9.68 3.44
C ALA A 92 6.47 10.19 4.65
N LEU A 93 5.91 10.13 5.86
CA LEU A 93 6.63 10.48 7.09
C LEU A 93 7.84 9.55 7.32
N GLY A 94 7.69 8.25 7.08
CA GLY A 94 8.79 7.28 7.15
C GLY A 94 9.92 7.61 6.17
N VAL A 95 9.58 7.91 4.92
CA VAL A 95 10.55 8.29 3.86
C VAL A 95 11.25 9.61 4.22
N LEU A 96 10.51 10.63 4.67
CA LEU A 96 11.09 11.91 5.09
C LEU A 96 12.05 11.74 6.27
N GLY A 97 11.73 10.86 7.22
CA GLY A 97 12.62 10.49 8.31
C GLY A 97 13.94 9.91 7.81
N LEU A 98 13.89 8.97 6.87
CA LEU A 98 15.09 8.40 6.24
C LEU A 98 15.93 9.46 5.53
N ILE A 99 15.31 10.32 4.72
CA ILE A 99 16.01 11.37 3.97
C ILE A 99 16.74 12.31 4.92
N LYS A 100 16.07 12.78 5.98
CA LYS A 100 16.71 13.64 7.00
C LYS A 100 17.91 12.96 7.66
N LYS A 101 17.79 11.66 7.94
CA LYS A 101 18.88 10.87 8.55
C LYS A 101 20.08 10.76 7.61
N ILE A 102 19.86 10.53 6.33
CA ILE A 102 20.91 10.46 5.31
C ILE A 102 21.63 11.82 5.19
N ILE A 103 20.88 12.92 5.05
CA ILE A 103 21.46 14.27 4.94
C ILE A 103 22.33 14.60 6.16
N LYS A 104 21.86 14.24 7.36
CA LYS A 104 22.62 14.48 8.60
C LYS A 104 23.92 13.69 8.64
N LEU A 105 23.92 12.44 8.18
CA LEU A 105 25.13 11.60 8.11
C LEU A 105 26.14 12.19 7.12
N THR A 106 25.70 12.62 5.94
CA THR A 106 26.57 13.23 4.93
C THR A 106 27.23 14.52 5.43
N ASN A 107 26.50 15.37 6.16
CA ASN A 107 27.05 16.61 6.71
C ASN A 107 28.00 16.40 7.90
N SER A 108 27.99 15.23 8.54
CA SER A 108 28.91 14.93 9.66
C SER A 108 30.25 14.35 9.22
N GLU A 109 30.38 13.97 7.95
CA GLU A 109 31.62 13.45 7.37
C GLU A 109 32.47 14.54 6.67
N HIS A 110 31.98 15.79 6.67
CA HIS A 110 32.68 17.00 6.23
C HIS A 110 33.05 17.89 7.42
#